data_AF-A0A9E6BPQ2-F1
#
_entry.id   AF-A0A9E6BPQ2-F1
#
_cell.length_a   1.000
_cell.length_b   1.000
_cell.length_c   1.000
_cell.angle_alpha   90.00
_cell.angle_beta   90.00
_cell.angle_gamma   90.00
#
_symmetry.space_group_name_H-M   'P 1'
#
loop_
_entity.id
_entity.type
_entity.pdbx_description
1 polymer ?
#
loop_
_entity_poly.entity_id
_entity_poly.type
_entity_poly.pdbx_seq_one_letter_code
_entity_poly.pdbx_strand_id
1 'polypeptide(L)'
;MTSPEDSPLFDGVVAALNGLRLLRSQPDVDKSRVGIFGGSWGGYMTTMIASLAGNRARASFSVYGCGYFDVGSAWTHRLKGLPPRARAIWLKHLDAGRRAKNLTAAHFVASPTNDWFFWPNAVMRTLADVPGEKNWCFMPNESHMLSLPGGMAGPPPVNHRENRTYMETVWMAHHLKGEGAPFHRVTATGQPVRHGREVEVRFRVHGAVGKTQAYVWWAAGELPWRTKWWEAAPTKPLGDGRFVSRFPIDEPSEPVNWFAAVADSRNVTCSTLIQTFEPTAVGFGNDDGSPPVFCQDFEQPGQHRRWRMKYADRRPGRHRVSSQAAHSGKHSLEIVPGQSAMICFGIRAATLRRGRATRLTLWVKAAKKPCPLPTVQLVAEQPDGDRLQWEWRPQRIPEAGTQWTQVAMPLSEFRFVGGKPPIPLLSPSLGLLQLTTKPDVHVFVDDVEAQ
;
A
#
# COMPACT_ATOMS: atom_id res chain seq x y z
N MET A 1 -11.22 27.81 9.74
CA MET A 1 -11.74 27.88 8.35
C MET A 1 -13.23 28.16 8.39
N THR A 2 -13.59 29.34 7.93
CA THR A 2 -14.94 29.87 7.71
C THR A 2 -15.31 29.90 6.22
N SER A 3 -14.31 29.85 5.34
CA SER A 3 -14.43 29.85 3.87
C SER A 3 -13.33 28.98 3.24
N PRO A 4 -13.51 28.35 2.06
CA PRO A 4 -12.44 27.58 1.43
C PRO A 4 -11.19 28.42 1.11
N GLU A 5 -11.35 29.73 0.88
CA GLU A 5 -10.29 30.72 0.64
C GLU A 5 -9.32 30.84 1.83
N ASP A 6 -9.71 30.43 3.05
CA ASP A 6 -8.79 30.43 4.19
C ASP A 6 -7.74 29.29 4.10
N SER A 7 -7.84 28.42 3.08
CA SER A 7 -6.92 27.30 2.88
C SER A 7 -5.91 27.61 1.79
N PRO A 8 -4.60 27.42 2.01
CA PRO A 8 -3.60 27.54 0.94
C PRO A 8 -3.80 26.52 -0.19
N LEU A 9 -4.58 25.45 0.06
CA LEU A 9 -4.97 24.51 -0.99
C LEU A 9 -5.91 25.16 -2.02
N PHE A 10 -6.75 26.10 -1.59
CA PHE A 10 -7.60 26.88 -2.50
C PHE A 10 -6.74 27.71 -3.46
N ASP A 11 -5.74 28.43 -2.94
CA ASP A 11 -4.80 29.20 -3.76
C ASP A 11 -4.06 28.30 -4.75
N GLY A 12 -3.63 27.12 -4.32
CA GLY A 12 -3.01 26.12 -5.20
C GLY A 12 -3.94 25.67 -6.33
N VAL A 13 -5.24 25.48 -6.04
CA VAL A 13 -6.26 25.12 -7.05
C VAL A 13 -6.47 26.27 -8.04
N VAL A 14 -6.60 27.50 -7.56
CA VAL A 14 -6.74 28.69 -8.40
C VAL A 14 -5.51 28.87 -9.29
N ALA A 15 -4.32 28.75 -8.72
CA ALA A 15 -3.06 28.85 -9.45
C ALA A 15 -2.96 27.81 -10.57
N ALA A 16 -3.31 26.54 -10.30
CA ALA A 16 -3.28 25.48 -11.30
C ALA A 16 -4.34 25.68 -12.41
N LEU A 17 -5.54 26.15 -12.07
CA LEU A 17 -6.56 26.51 -13.07
C LEU A 17 -6.12 27.69 -13.96
N ASN A 18 -5.47 28.69 -13.36
CA ASN A 18 -4.90 29.81 -14.11
C ASN A 18 -3.72 29.38 -14.98
N GLY A 19 -2.88 28.45 -14.51
CA GLY A 19 -1.82 27.82 -15.31
C GLY A 19 -2.39 27.09 -16.53
N LEU A 20 -3.46 26.30 -16.35
CA LEU A 20 -4.18 25.66 -17.46
C LEU A 20 -4.75 26.70 -18.44
N ARG A 21 -5.31 27.80 -17.93
CA ARG A 21 -5.82 28.89 -18.77
C ARG A 21 -4.70 29.55 -19.58
N LEU A 22 -3.56 29.84 -18.95
CA LEU A 22 -2.40 30.47 -19.59
C LEU A 22 -1.77 29.57 -20.64
N LEU A 23 -1.63 28.27 -20.36
CA LEU A 23 -1.17 27.29 -21.36
C LEU A 23 -2.10 27.31 -22.58
N ARG A 24 -3.41 27.24 -22.36
CA ARG A 24 -4.41 27.26 -23.44
C ARG A 24 -4.53 28.59 -24.17
N SER A 25 -3.91 29.67 -23.70
CA SER A 25 -3.88 30.96 -24.42
C SER A 25 -2.69 31.10 -25.36
N GLN A 26 -1.70 30.20 -25.30
CA GLN A 26 -0.54 30.26 -26.19
C GLN A 26 -0.94 29.88 -27.62
N PRO A 27 -0.39 30.54 -28.65
CA PRO A 27 -0.77 30.34 -30.04
C PRO A 27 -0.37 28.97 -30.60
N ASP A 28 0.66 28.35 -30.04
CA ASP A 28 1.23 27.04 -30.41
C ASP A 28 0.57 25.87 -29.66
N VAL A 29 -0.33 26.13 -28.72
CA VAL A 29 -1.02 25.09 -27.96
C VAL A 29 -2.31 24.66 -28.65
N ASP A 30 -2.38 23.38 -28.99
CA ASP A 30 -3.62 22.77 -29.44
C ASP A 30 -4.58 22.56 -28.26
N LYS A 31 -5.55 23.45 -28.16
CA LYS A 31 -6.59 23.48 -27.13
C LYS A 31 -7.47 22.23 -27.11
N SER A 32 -7.49 21.44 -28.18
CA SER A 32 -8.22 20.18 -28.25
C SER A 32 -7.44 19.00 -27.68
N ARG A 33 -6.13 19.14 -27.42
CA ARG A 33 -5.21 18.07 -27.01
C ARG A 33 -4.43 18.38 -25.74
N VAL A 34 -5.12 18.88 -24.71
CA VAL A 34 -4.50 19.20 -23.41
C VAL A 34 -4.76 18.10 -22.39
N GLY A 35 -3.69 17.59 -21.76
CA GLY A 35 -3.74 16.63 -20.67
C GLY A 35 -3.21 17.20 -19.34
N ILE A 36 -3.52 16.52 -18.23
CA ILE A 36 -3.08 16.90 -16.88
C ILE A 36 -2.54 15.65 -16.16
N PHE A 37 -1.36 15.73 -15.57
CA PHE A 37 -0.84 14.64 -14.73
C PHE A 37 -0.08 15.19 -13.53
N GLY A 38 0.14 14.31 -12.55
CA GLY A 38 0.92 14.64 -11.38
C GLY A 38 1.00 13.47 -10.40
N GLY A 39 2.03 13.52 -9.55
CA GLY A 39 2.25 12.52 -8.49
C GLY A 39 2.06 13.09 -7.10
N SER A 40 1.59 12.26 -6.17
CA SER A 40 1.37 12.64 -4.77
C SER A 40 0.35 13.78 -4.65
N TRP A 41 0.69 14.90 -4.01
CA TRP A 41 -0.11 16.13 -4.05
C TRP A 41 -0.44 16.56 -5.49
N GLY A 42 0.47 16.36 -6.45
CA GLY A 42 0.20 16.60 -7.87
C GLY A 42 -0.87 15.66 -8.44
N GLY A 43 -0.98 14.42 -7.94
CA GLY A 43 -2.05 13.50 -8.32
C GLY A 43 -3.41 13.91 -7.74
N TYR A 44 -3.41 14.37 -6.48
CA TYR A 44 -4.58 14.98 -5.86
C TYR A 44 -5.06 16.18 -6.70
N MET A 45 -4.13 17.06 -7.06
CA MET A 45 -4.39 18.23 -7.91
C MET A 45 -4.84 17.81 -9.31
N THR A 46 -4.29 16.75 -9.89
CA THR A 46 -4.73 16.24 -11.20
C THR A 46 -6.21 15.90 -11.19
N THR A 47 -6.66 15.16 -10.17
CA THR A 47 -8.08 14.82 -10.00
C THR A 47 -8.93 16.07 -9.79
N MET A 48 -8.50 16.97 -8.90
CA MET A 48 -9.21 18.21 -8.57
C MET A 48 -9.35 19.14 -9.79
N ILE A 49 -8.25 19.40 -10.49
CA ILE A 49 -8.21 20.31 -11.64
C ILE A 49 -8.95 19.70 -12.82
N ALA A 50 -8.77 18.41 -13.13
CA ALA A 50 -9.52 17.75 -14.21
C ALA A 50 -11.04 17.82 -13.95
N SER A 51 -11.47 17.71 -12.69
CA SER A 51 -12.88 17.86 -12.29
C SER A 51 -13.42 19.29 -12.45
N LEU A 52 -12.58 20.31 -12.25
CA LEU A 52 -12.99 21.72 -12.37
C LEU A 52 -12.76 22.30 -13.78
N ALA A 53 -11.90 21.66 -14.57
CA ALA A 53 -11.56 22.09 -15.92
C ALA A 53 -12.73 21.91 -16.90
N GLY A 54 -13.65 20.98 -16.64
CA GLY A 54 -14.65 20.55 -17.61
C GLY A 54 -13.95 20.06 -18.89
N ASN A 55 -14.46 20.45 -20.06
CA ASN A 55 -13.93 20.03 -21.36
C ASN A 55 -12.55 20.63 -21.74
N ARG A 56 -11.93 21.44 -20.86
CA ARG A 56 -10.62 22.07 -21.11
C ARG A 56 -9.44 21.10 -20.96
N ALA A 57 -9.66 19.91 -20.40
CA ALA A 57 -8.71 18.80 -20.39
C ALA A 57 -9.35 17.57 -21.04
N ARG A 58 -8.57 16.84 -21.85
CA ARG A 58 -9.03 15.62 -22.53
C ARG A 58 -8.58 14.34 -21.86
N ALA A 59 -7.39 14.36 -21.25
CA ALA A 59 -6.83 13.22 -20.56
C ALA A 59 -6.28 13.66 -19.20
N SER A 60 -6.37 12.77 -18.21
CA SER A 60 -5.77 12.98 -16.90
C SER A 60 -5.19 11.70 -16.33
N PHE A 61 -4.03 11.80 -15.67
CA PHE A 61 -3.32 10.67 -15.10
C PHE A 61 -2.83 11.00 -13.69
N SER A 62 -3.52 10.46 -12.69
CA SER A 62 -3.17 10.65 -11.28
C SER A 62 -2.26 9.53 -10.78
N VAL A 63 -1.08 9.91 -10.27
CA VAL A 63 -0.18 8.99 -9.58
C VAL A 63 -0.37 9.17 -8.07
N TYR A 64 -0.89 8.13 -7.42
CA TYR A 64 -1.28 8.02 -6.00
C TYR A 64 -2.51 8.83 -5.60
N GLY A 65 -2.51 10.11 -5.97
CA GLY A 65 -3.43 11.08 -5.40
C GLY A 65 -4.89 10.80 -5.72
N CYS A 66 -5.72 10.82 -4.69
CA CYS A 66 -7.17 10.65 -4.77
C CYS A 66 -7.87 11.72 -3.92
N GLY A 67 -9.20 11.72 -3.87
CA GLY A 67 -9.94 12.46 -2.85
C GLY A 67 -10.38 11.58 -1.70
N TYR A 68 -11.52 11.92 -1.08
CA TYR A 68 -12.13 11.17 0.00
C TYR A 68 -11.20 10.94 1.20
N PHE A 69 -10.52 12.02 1.63
CA PHE A 69 -9.53 11.93 2.70
C PHE A 69 -10.13 11.58 4.06
N ASP A 70 -11.44 11.79 4.25
CA ASP A 70 -12.20 11.33 5.41
C ASP A 70 -12.51 9.82 5.39
N VAL A 71 -12.42 9.18 4.22
CA VAL A 71 -12.61 7.73 4.03
C VAL A 71 -11.30 6.98 4.27
N GLY A 72 -10.17 7.47 3.76
CA GLY A 72 -8.88 6.81 3.97
C GLY A 72 -7.68 7.59 3.46
N SER A 73 -6.96 8.25 4.38
CA SER A 73 -5.71 8.94 4.08
C SER A 73 -4.87 9.20 5.33
N ALA A 74 -3.60 9.58 5.15
CA ALA A 74 -2.78 10.05 6.26
C ALA A 74 -3.37 11.26 7.03
N TRP A 75 -4.33 11.96 6.43
CA TRP A 75 -4.97 13.14 7.00
C TRP A 75 -6.35 12.87 7.62
N THR A 76 -6.85 11.62 7.61
CA THR A 76 -8.19 11.29 8.12
C THR A 76 -8.38 11.74 9.57
N HIS A 77 -7.44 11.43 10.47
CA HIS A 77 -7.49 11.90 11.87
C HIS A 77 -7.54 13.44 11.99
N ARG A 78 -6.74 14.17 11.19
CA ARG A 78 -6.73 15.66 11.21
C ARG A 78 -8.05 16.22 10.73
N LEU A 79 -8.62 15.66 9.67
CA LEU A 79 -9.94 16.05 9.16
C LEU A 79 -11.03 15.78 10.19
N LYS A 80 -10.99 14.63 10.88
CA LYS A 80 -11.93 14.31 11.96
C LYS A 80 -11.85 15.32 13.11
N GLY A 81 -10.64 15.76 13.45
CA GLY A 81 -10.38 16.76 14.51
C GLY A 81 -10.77 18.20 14.18
N LEU A 82 -11.12 18.51 12.92
CA LEU A 82 -11.62 19.85 12.56
C LEU A 82 -13.00 20.13 13.19
N PRO A 83 -13.31 21.40 13.55
CA PRO A 83 -14.67 21.79 13.90
C PRO A 83 -15.68 21.39 12.81
N PRO A 84 -16.90 20.93 13.16
CA PRO A 84 -17.85 20.37 12.19
C PRO A 84 -18.09 21.25 10.96
N ARG A 85 -18.25 22.57 11.16
CA ARG A 85 -18.42 23.55 10.07
C ARG A 85 -17.20 23.61 9.15
N ALA A 86 -15.99 23.70 9.72
CA ALA A 86 -14.75 23.74 8.96
C ALA A 86 -14.54 22.44 8.16
N ARG A 87 -14.81 21.28 8.78
CA ARG A 87 -14.76 19.97 8.12
C ARG A 87 -15.73 19.91 6.93
N ALA A 88 -16.98 20.36 7.13
CA ALA A 88 -17.99 20.37 6.07
C ALA A 88 -17.59 21.26 4.89
N ILE A 89 -17.02 22.45 5.15
CA ILE A 89 -16.51 23.33 4.10
C ILE A 89 -15.35 22.65 3.35
N TRP A 90 -14.41 22.02 4.06
CA TRP A 90 -13.26 21.37 3.42
C TRP A 90 -13.73 20.23 2.52
N LEU A 91 -14.57 19.33 3.04
CA LEU A 91 -15.09 18.19 2.27
C LEU A 91 -15.91 18.66 1.07
N LYS A 92 -16.71 19.72 1.21
CA LYS A 92 -17.52 20.23 0.11
C LYS A 92 -16.66 20.90 -0.96
N HIS A 93 -15.64 21.65 -0.57
CA HIS A 93 -14.95 22.56 -1.49
C HIS A 93 -13.59 22.08 -1.98
N LEU A 94 -12.85 21.40 -1.11
CA LEU A 94 -11.44 21.09 -1.21
C LEU A 94 -11.15 19.59 -1.12
N ASP A 95 -12.12 18.73 -1.40
CA ASP A 95 -11.92 17.29 -1.57
C ASP A 95 -12.05 16.92 -3.06
N ALA A 96 -10.95 16.52 -3.69
CA ALA A 96 -10.90 16.19 -5.12
C ALA A 96 -11.90 15.09 -5.52
N GLY A 97 -12.18 14.14 -4.64
CA GLY A 97 -13.02 12.98 -4.90
C GLY A 97 -14.49 13.36 -4.95
N ARG A 98 -14.91 14.27 -4.06
CA ARG A 98 -16.24 14.88 -4.11
C ARG A 98 -16.43 15.84 -5.30
N ARG A 99 -15.34 16.24 -5.95
CA ARG A 99 -15.39 16.97 -7.24
C ARG A 99 -15.38 16.04 -8.45
N ALA A 100 -14.93 14.79 -8.31
CA ALA A 100 -14.72 13.82 -9.40
C ALA A 100 -15.96 13.58 -10.27
N LYS A 101 -17.17 13.80 -9.75
CA LYS A 101 -18.43 13.77 -10.51
C LYS A 101 -18.50 14.73 -11.70
N ASN A 102 -17.66 15.76 -11.71
CA ASN A 102 -17.58 16.75 -12.80
C ASN A 102 -16.46 16.43 -13.81
N LEU A 103 -15.71 15.35 -13.59
CA LEU A 103 -14.56 14.99 -14.41
C LEU A 103 -15.03 14.45 -15.77
N THR A 104 -14.66 15.16 -16.84
CA THR A 104 -15.01 14.80 -18.22
C THR A 104 -13.83 14.27 -19.05
N ALA A 105 -12.59 14.44 -18.57
CA ALA A 105 -11.40 13.88 -19.21
C ALA A 105 -11.37 12.35 -19.06
N ALA A 106 -10.71 11.65 -19.98
CA ALA A 106 -10.33 10.26 -19.74
C ALA A 106 -9.39 10.21 -18.53
N HIS A 107 -9.71 9.43 -17.50
CA HIS A 107 -9.02 9.47 -16.20
C HIS A 107 -8.34 8.15 -15.84
N PHE A 108 -7.04 8.20 -15.55
CA PHE A 108 -6.30 7.04 -15.02
C PHE A 108 -5.83 7.31 -13.59
N VAL A 109 -5.93 6.30 -12.70
CA VAL A 109 -5.33 6.34 -11.36
C VAL A 109 -4.36 5.18 -11.18
N ALA A 110 -3.09 5.49 -10.93
CA ALA A 110 -2.07 4.50 -10.57
C ALA A 110 -1.75 4.61 -9.07
N SER A 111 -2.04 3.59 -8.28
CA SER A 111 -1.94 3.68 -6.81
C SER A 111 -1.33 2.43 -6.17
N PRO A 112 -0.41 2.55 -5.21
CA PRO A 112 0.08 1.41 -4.47
C PRO A 112 -0.87 1.05 -3.32
N THR A 113 -0.96 -0.24 -3.00
CA THR A 113 -1.89 -0.76 -1.98
C THR A 113 -1.53 -0.34 -0.56
N ASN A 114 -0.25 -0.04 -0.32
CA ASN A 114 0.29 0.30 0.98
C ASN A 114 0.76 1.76 1.05
N ASP A 115 0.20 2.65 0.21
CA ASP A 115 0.60 4.06 0.18
C ASP A 115 0.47 4.71 1.56
N TRP A 116 1.54 5.40 1.99
CA TRP A 116 1.54 6.12 3.26
C TRP A 116 0.42 7.17 3.36
N PHE A 117 0.11 7.84 2.25
CA PHE A 117 -0.77 9.00 2.17
C PHE A 117 -2.16 8.69 1.64
N PHE A 118 -2.29 7.88 0.58
CA PHE A 118 -3.53 7.71 -0.19
C PHE A 118 -4.00 6.25 -0.17
N TRP A 119 -5.03 5.92 0.63
CA TRP A 119 -5.36 4.52 0.87
C TRP A 119 -6.34 3.96 -0.16
N PRO A 120 -6.32 2.63 -0.41
CA PRO A 120 -7.10 2.04 -1.49
C PRO A 120 -8.61 2.29 -1.42
N ASN A 121 -9.19 2.34 -0.23
CA ASN A 121 -10.63 2.63 -0.07
C ASN A 121 -11.00 4.05 -0.56
N ALA A 122 -10.17 5.06 -0.30
CA ALA A 122 -10.38 6.41 -0.79
C ALA A 122 -10.14 6.53 -2.31
N VAL A 123 -9.16 5.78 -2.83
CA VAL A 123 -8.91 5.66 -4.28
C VAL A 123 -10.11 5.06 -5.00
N MET A 124 -10.61 3.90 -4.54
CA MET A 124 -11.77 3.24 -5.13
C MET A 124 -13.03 4.10 -5.02
N ARG A 125 -13.21 4.82 -3.90
CA ARG A 125 -14.33 5.76 -3.74
C ARG A 125 -14.24 6.95 -4.69
N THR A 126 -13.04 7.48 -4.94
CA THR A 126 -12.81 8.54 -5.93
C THR A 126 -13.16 8.04 -7.34
N LEU A 127 -12.68 6.85 -7.72
CA LEU A 127 -12.98 6.24 -9.02
C LEU A 127 -14.48 5.97 -9.21
N ALA A 128 -15.20 5.59 -8.16
CA ALA A 128 -16.65 5.37 -8.22
C ALA A 128 -17.42 6.63 -8.68
N ASP A 129 -16.95 7.81 -8.27
CA ASP A 129 -17.59 9.09 -8.58
C ASP A 129 -17.23 9.67 -9.95
N VAL A 130 -16.20 9.16 -10.64
CA VAL A 130 -15.85 9.60 -12.00
C VAL A 130 -16.89 9.05 -12.99
N PRO A 131 -17.66 9.88 -13.72
CA PRO A 131 -18.76 9.40 -14.56
C PRO A 131 -18.30 8.90 -15.94
N GLY A 132 -17.19 9.44 -16.45
CA GLY A 132 -16.70 9.18 -17.80
C GLY A 132 -15.73 8.02 -17.91
N GLU A 133 -14.97 8.01 -19.01
CA GLU A 133 -13.91 7.05 -19.24
C GLU A 133 -12.89 7.07 -18.11
N LYS A 134 -12.65 5.90 -17.51
CA LYS A 134 -11.70 5.74 -16.41
C LYS A 134 -11.06 4.37 -16.39
N ASN A 135 -9.83 4.30 -15.91
CA ASN A 135 -9.09 3.07 -15.68
C ASN A 135 -8.11 3.23 -14.50
N TRP A 136 -7.52 2.14 -14.02
CA TRP A 136 -6.67 2.18 -12.84
C TRP A 136 -5.72 0.98 -12.75
N CYS A 137 -4.71 1.11 -11.87
CA CYS A 137 -3.92 -0.02 -11.42
C CYS A 137 -3.57 0.09 -9.93
N PHE A 138 -3.54 -1.07 -9.26
CA PHE A 138 -3.02 -1.23 -7.91
C PHE A 138 -1.65 -1.91 -7.93
N MET A 139 -0.68 -1.35 -7.18
CA MET A 139 0.64 -1.96 -6.95
C MET A 139 0.73 -2.58 -5.55
N PRO A 140 0.82 -3.92 -5.42
CA PRO A 140 0.98 -4.59 -4.14
C PRO A 140 2.27 -4.20 -3.42
N ASN A 141 2.24 -4.19 -2.08
CA ASN A 141 3.43 -4.10 -1.24
C ASN A 141 4.34 -2.91 -1.53
N GLU A 142 3.84 -1.78 -2.02
CA GLU A 142 4.64 -0.58 -2.17
C GLU A 142 4.03 0.59 -1.42
N SER A 143 4.87 1.54 -1.01
CA SER A 143 4.41 2.79 -0.40
C SER A 143 4.98 3.95 -1.19
N HIS A 144 4.09 4.72 -1.82
CA HIS A 144 4.47 5.91 -2.57
C HIS A 144 5.47 5.66 -3.72
N MET A 145 5.46 4.45 -4.26
CA MET A 145 6.25 3.99 -5.41
C MET A 145 5.39 3.10 -6.32
N LEU A 146 5.71 3.06 -7.62
CA LEU A 146 5.09 2.16 -8.60
C LEU A 146 6.17 1.37 -9.33
N SER A 147 6.59 0.24 -8.78
CA SER A 147 7.63 -0.62 -9.36
C SER A 147 7.11 -1.60 -10.43
N LEU A 148 5.93 -1.34 -11.01
CA LEU A 148 5.24 -2.23 -11.96
C LEU A 148 5.75 -1.98 -13.38
N PRO A 149 5.53 -2.89 -14.32
CA PRO A 149 5.72 -2.60 -15.74
C PRO A 149 4.99 -1.30 -16.12
N GLY A 150 5.75 -0.37 -16.69
CA GLY A 150 5.30 0.97 -17.06
C GLY A 150 5.15 1.96 -15.90
N GLY A 151 5.61 1.60 -14.72
CA GLY A 151 5.61 2.44 -13.52
C GLY A 151 6.77 3.44 -13.52
N MET A 152 7.36 3.66 -12.35
CA MET A 152 8.48 4.59 -12.16
C MET A 152 9.83 3.99 -12.50
N ALA A 153 10.03 2.71 -12.17
CA ALA A 153 11.35 2.06 -12.27
C ALA A 153 11.65 1.47 -13.67
N GLY A 154 10.65 1.40 -14.55
CA GLY A 154 10.73 0.70 -15.83
C GLY A 154 10.68 -0.83 -15.71
N PRO A 155 10.88 -1.55 -16.82
CA PRO A 155 11.05 -1.03 -18.18
C PRO A 155 9.75 -0.48 -18.80
N PRO A 156 9.85 0.46 -19.77
CA PRO A 156 11.06 1.20 -20.14
C PRO A 156 11.43 2.25 -19.07
N PRO A 157 12.69 2.71 -19.01
CA PRO A 157 13.11 3.75 -18.07
C PRO A 157 12.33 5.05 -18.30
N VAL A 158 12.09 5.79 -17.22
CA VAL A 158 11.32 7.05 -17.24
C VAL A 158 12.25 8.22 -16.97
N ASN A 159 12.19 9.25 -17.82
CA ASN A 159 12.80 10.54 -17.51
C ASN A 159 11.96 11.27 -16.46
N HIS A 160 12.34 11.18 -15.19
CA HIS A 160 11.62 11.76 -14.07
C HIS A 160 11.64 13.29 -14.00
N ARG A 161 12.40 13.98 -14.87
CA ARG A 161 12.29 15.43 -15.05
C ARG A 161 11.02 15.81 -15.83
N GLU A 162 10.56 14.92 -16.70
CA GLU A 162 9.46 15.19 -17.62
C GLU A 162 8.19 14.44 -17.23
N ASN A 163 8.31 13.18 -16.79
CA ASN A 163 7.17 12.29 -16.61
C ASN A 163 7.23 11.60 -15.24
N ARG A 164 6.08 11.19 -14.69
CA ARG A 164 6.04 10.42 -13.43
C ARG A 164 6.13 8.93 -13.66
N THR A 165 5.44 8.42 -14.68
CA THR A 165 5.45 7.00 -15.04
C THR A 165 5.52 6.86 -16.56
N TYR A 166 5.89 5.67 -17.05
CA TYR A 166 5.80 5.41 -18.48
C TYR A 166 4.34 5.27 -18.94
N MET A 167 3.46 4.64 -18.14
CA MET A 167 2.04 4.51 -18.48
C MET A 167 1.37 5.88 -18.70
N GLU A 168 1.77 6.90 -17.94
CA GLU A 168 1.30 8.26 -18.14
C GLU A 168 1.58 8.74 -19.57
N THR A 169 2.77 8.49 -20.12
CA THR A 169 3.11 8.93 -21.48
C THR A 169 2.30 8.17 -22.54
N VAL A 170 2.10 6.87 -22.36
CA VAL A 170 1.26 6.04 -23.25
C VAL A 170 -0.20 6.47 -23.18
N TRP A 171 -0.71 6.77 -21.98
CA TRP A 171 -2.07 7.26 -21.77
C TRP A 171 -2.29 8.61 -22.48
N MET A 172 -1.36 9.55 -22.31
CA MET A 172 -1.43 10.85 -22.97
C MET A 172 -1.30 10.72 -24.49
N ALA A 173 -0.41 9.86 -25.00
CA ALA A 173 -0.26 9.62 -26.43
C ALA A 173 -1.55 9.11 -27.07
N HIS A 174 -2.21 8.14 -26.43
CA HIS A 174 -3.48 7.61 -26.92
C HIS A 174 -4.59 8.66 -26.93
N HIS A 175 -4.85 9.30 -25.78
CA HIS A 175 -6.01 10.19 -25.65
C HIS A 175 -5.82 11.57 -26.27
N LEU A 176 -4.57 12.04 -26.40
CA LEU A 176 -4.29 13.37 -26.96
C LEU A 176 -3.90 13.27 -28.43
N LYS A 177 -3.23 12.21 -28.88
CA LYS A 177 -2.71 12.11 -30.25
C LYS A 177 -3.36 11.00 -31.09
N GLY A 178 -4.18 10.14 -30.48
CA GLY A 178 -4.73 8.96 -31.15
C GLY A 178 -3.69 7.87 -31.40
N GLU A 179 -2.55 7.91 -30.70
CA GLU A 179 -1.45 6.98 -30.90
C GLU A 179 -1.64 5.69 -30.10
N GLY A 180 -1.40 4.55 -30.75
CA GLY A 180 -1.46 3.24 -30.10
C GLY A 180 -2.87 2.77 -29.72
N ALA A 181 -2.94 1.55 -29.20
CA ALA A 181 -4.20 0.95 -28.77
C ALA A 181 -4.68 1.51 -27.41
N PRO A 182 -5.99 1.45 -27.11
CA PRO A 182 -6.50 1.81 -25.78
C PRO A 182 -5.87 0.94 -24.69
N PHE A 183 -5.91 1.43 -23.45
CA PHE A 183 -5.54 0.62 -22.30
C PHE A 183 -6.54 -0.51 -22.14
N HIS A 184 -6.05 -1.70 -21.80
CA HIS A 184 -6.94 -2.81 -21.50
C HIS A 184 -7.66 -2.57 -20.18
N ARG A 185 -8.83 -3.20 -19.99
CA ARG A 185 -9.59 -3.13 -18.73
C ARG A 185 -9.60 -4.49 -18.07
N VAL A 186 -9.51 -4.52 -16.75
CA VAL A 186 -9.54 -5.76 -15.98
C VAL A 186 -10.74 -5.72 -15.03
N THR A 187 -11.60 -6.74 -15.10
CA THR A 187 -12.80 -6.85 -14.26
C THR A 187 -12.81 -8.16 -13.52
N ALA A 188 -13.10 -8.14 -12.21
CA ALA A 188 -13.44 -9.36 -11.48
C ALA A 188 -14.73 -9.95 -12.07
N THR A 189 -14.82 -11.28 -12.11
CA THR A 189 -15.97 -11.99 -12.69
C THR A 189 -16.39 -13.16 -11.83
N GLY A 190 -17.70 -13.34 -11.63
CA GLY A 190 -18.22 -14.41 -10.77
C GLY A 190 -17.96 -14.14 -9.29
N GLN A 191 -18.44 -15.06 -8.46
CA GLN A 191 -18.14 -15.09 -7.02
C GLN A 191 -16.94 -15.99 -6.76
N PRO A 192 -16.18 -15.76 -5.67
CA PRO A 192 -15.16 -16.71 -5.22
C PRO A 192 -15.79 -18.08 -4.95
N VAL A 193 -15.07 -19.15 -5.30
CA VAL A 193 -15.54 -20.54 -5.15
C VAL A 193 -14.54 -21.35 -4.36
N ARG A 194 -15.00 -22.11 -3.36
CA ARG A 194 -14.13 -23.02 -2.60
C ARG A 194 -13.70 -24.22 -3.42
N HIS A 195 -12.41 -24.53 -3.38
CA HIS A 195 -11.79 -25.73 -3.94
C HIS A 195 -10.87 -26.37 -2.90
N GLY A 196 -11.43 -27.26 -2.08
CA GLY A 196 -10.67 -27.88 -0.97
C GLY A 196 -10.28 -26.84 0.07
N ARG A 197 -8.97 -26.60 0.22
CA ARG A 197 -8.38 -25.58 1.13
C ARG A 197 -8.03 -24.26 0.41
N GLU A 198 -8.25 -24.20 -0.90
CA GLU A 198 -8.02 -23.00 -1.70
C GLU A 198 -9.36 -22.36 -2.08
N VAL A 199 -9.30 -21.06 -2.36
CA VAL A 199 -10.37 -20.34 -3.03
C VAL A 199 -9.96 -20.08 -4.48
N GLU A 200 -10.92 -20.23 -5.39
CA GLU A 200 -10.79 -19.83 -6.78
C GLU A 200 -11.43 -18.46 -7.01
N VAL A 201 -10.69 -17.56 -7.65
CA VAL A 201 -11.20 -16.27 -8.13
C VAL A 201 -10.99 -16.15 -9.63
N ARG A 202 -11.83 -15.37 -10.30
CA ARG A 202 -11.80 -15.19 -11.75
C ARG A 202 -11.85 -13.72 -12.12
N PHE A 203 -11.19 -13.40 -13.22
CA PHE A 203 -11.24 -12.06 -13.81
C PHE A 203 -11.19 -12.14 -15.34
N ARG A 204 -11.58 -11.05 -15.99
CA ARG A 204 -11.54 -10.90 -17.44
C ARG A 204 -10.74 -9.67 -17.82
N VAL A 205 -9.92 -9.82 -18.84
CA VAL A 205 -9.18 -8.75 -19.51
C VAL A 205 -9.94 -8.41 -20.80
N HIS A 206 -10.29 -7.14 -20.95
CA HIS A 206 -11.02 -6.60 -22.09
C HIS A 206 -10.09 -5.73 -22.94
N GLY A 207 -10.24 -5.82 -24.26
CA GLY A 207 -9.43 -5.09 -25.24
C GLY A 207 -8.30 -5.94 -25.83
N ALA A 208 -7.64 -5.41 -26.86
CA ALA A 208 -6.53 -6.08 -27.54
C ALA A 208 -5.30 -6.10 -26.63
N VAL A 209 -5.15 -7.17 -25.85
CA VAL A 209 -3.95 -7.46 -25.10
C VAL A 209 -3.09 -8.44 -25.88
N GLY A 210 -1.84 -8.07 -26.14
CA GLY A 210 -0.82 -9.00 -26.59
C GLY A 210 -0.48 -10.01 -25.49
N LYS A 211 0.78 -10.47 -25.43
CA LYS A 211 1.23 -11.27 -24.29
C LYS A 211 1.00 -10.51 -22.98
N THR A 212 0.42 -11.18 -22.00
CA THR A 212 0.10 -10.60 -20.69
C THR A 212 0.85 -11.32 -19.57
N GLN A 213 1.38 -10.55 -18.63
CA GLN A 213 1.78 -11.04 -17.33
C GLN A 213 0.66 -10.74 -16.36
N ALA A 214 0.04 -11.78 -15.79
CA ALA A 214 -1.12 -11.63 -14.93
C ALA A 214 -0.90 -12.34 -13.59
N TYR A 215 -1.14 -11.60 -12.51
CA TYR A 215 -1.05 -12.11 -11.14
C TYR A 215 -2.31 -11.71 -10.38
N VAL A 216 -2.83 -12.61 -9.56
CA VAL A 216 -3.76 -12.24 -8.51
C VAL A 216 -2.95 -11.97 -7.26
N TRP A 217 -3.22 -10.85 -6.61
CA TRP A 217 -2.65 -10.49 -5.32
C TRP A 217 -3.73 -10.61 -4.27
N TRP A 218 -3.43 -11.28 -3.17
CA TRP A 218 -4.37 -11.50 -2.07
C TRP A 218 -3.72 -11.21 -0.72
N ALA A 219 -4.53 -10.82 0.25
CA ALA A 219 -4.12 -10.55 1.63
C ALA A 219 -5.31 -10.71 2.57
N ALA A 220 -5.06 -10.79 3.87
CA ALA A 220 -6.12 -10.57 4.86
C ALA A 220 -6.89 -9.27 4.59
N GLY A 221 -8.17 -9.28 4.91
CA GLY A 221 -9.12 -8.21 4.78
C GLY A 221 -9.03 -7.19 5.91
N GLU A 222 -8.66 -7.61 7.11
CA GLU A 222 -8.54 -6.76 8.31
C GLU A 222 -7.58 -5.58 8.14
N LEU A 223 -7.79 -4.50 8.88
CA LEU A 223 -6.91 -3.34 8.85
C LEU A 223 -5.52 -3.68 9.43
N PRO A 224 -4.51 -2.85 9.18
CA PRO A 224 -4.50 -1.62 8.39
C PRO A 224 -4.06 -1.82 6.93
N TRP A 225 -4.53 -0.98 5.99
CA TRP A 225 -4.14 -1.06 4.58
C TRP A 225 -2.62 -0.90 4.37
N ARG A 226 -1.98 0.03 5.09
CA ARG A 226 -0.58 0.41 4.86
C ARG A 226 0.44 -0.67 5.21
N THR A 227 0.07 -1.66 6.00
CA THR A 227 0.99 -2.70 6.47
C THR A 227 0.52 -4.11 6.09
N LYS A 228 -0.50 -4.22 5.22
CA LYS A 228 -0.88 -5.50 4.61
C LYS A 228 0.31 -6.10 3.86
N TRP A 229 0.46 -7.41 3.95
CA TRP A 229 1.35 -8.15 3.07
C TRP A 229 0.50 -8.85 2.01
N TRP A 230 0.72 -8.47 0.75
CA TRP A 230 0.03 -9.04 -0.40
C TRP A 230 0.85 -10.17 -0.99
N GLU A 231 0.23 -11.33 -1.13
CA GLU A 231 0.85 -12.53 -1.69
C GLU A 231 0.40 -12.71 -3.14
N ALA A 232 1.35 -13.10 -3.99
CA ALA A 232 1.08 -13.37 -5.40
C ALA A 232 0.57 -14.79 -5.56
N ALA A 233 -0.55 -14.94 -6.26
CA ALA A 233 -1.08 -16.21 -6.73
C ALA A 233 -0.93 -16.28 -8.27
N PRO A 234 -0.43 -17.39 -8.81
CA PRO A 234 -0.31 -17.56 -10.25
C PRO A 234 -1.69 -17.57 -10.92
N THR A 235 -1.74 -17.14 -12.17
CA THR A 235 -2.98 -17.13 -12.96
C THR A 235 -2.89 -18.12 -14.12
N LYS A 236 -4.03 -18.70 -14.51
CA LYS A 236 -4.15 -19.57 -15.68
C LYS A 236 -5.19 -18.96 -16.64
N PRO A 237 -4.89 -18.86 -17.95
CA PRO A 237 -5.87 -18.41 -18.93
C PRO A 237 -6.95 -19.50 -19.16
N LEU A 238 -8.20 -19.07 -19.32
CA LEU A 238 -9.35 -19.90 -19.69
C LEU A 238 -9.86 -19.63 -21.13
N GLY A 239 -9.13 -18.81 -21.89
CA GLY A 239 -9.53 -18.34 -23.21
C GLY A 239 -10.52 -17.16 -23.18
N ASP A 240 -10.61 -16.42 -24.29
CA ASP A 240 -11.47 -15.23 -24.44
C ASP A 240 -11.21 -14.15 -23.35
N GLY A 241 -9.92 -13.92 -23.06
CA GLY A 241 -9.48 -12.95 -22.05
C GLY A 241 -9.85 -13.30 -20.62
N ARG A 242 -10.40 -14.49 -20.35
CA ARG A 242 -10.75 -14.95 -18.98
C ARG A 242 -9.56 -15.62 -18.33
N PHE A 243 -9.42 -15.40 -17.03
CA PHE A 243 -8.36 -15.96 -16.21
C PHE A 243 -8.92 -16.47 -14.90
N VAL A 244 -8.22 -17.44 -14.34
CA VAL A 244 -8.49 -18.01 -13.03
C VAL A 244 -7.23 -18.01 -12.18
N SER A 245 -7.38 -17.82 -10.88
CA SER A 245 -6.31 -18.01 -9.89
C SER A 245 -6.85 -18.72 -8.67
N ARG A 246 -5.97 -19.46 -8.00
CA ARG A 246 -6.27 -20.14 -6.74
C ARG A 246 -5.22 -19.79 -5.71
N PHE A 247 -5.66 -19.62 -4.46
CA PHE A 247 -4.79 -19.36 -3.33
C PHE A 247 -5.39 -19.93 -2.03
N PRO A 248 -4.56 -20.26 -1.03
CA PRO A 248 -5.04 -20.84 0.22
C PRO A 248 -5.82 -19.83 1.07
N ILE A 249 -6.66 -20.34 1.97
CA ILE A 249 -7.27 -19.55 3.05
C ILE A 249 -6.61 -19.95 4.38
N ASP A 250 -5.80 -19.06 4.93
CA ASP A 250 -5.14 -19.32 6.22
C ASP A 250 -6.04 -18.99 7.42
N GLU A 251 -6.93 -18.01 7.27
CA GLU A 251 -7.77 -17.47 8.33
C GLU A 251 -9.23 -17.39 7.88
N PRO A 252 -9.98 -18.51 7.93
CA PRO A 252 -11.37 -18.57 7.48
C PRO A 252 -12.33 -17.59 8.17
N SER A 253 -12.01 -17.18 9.40
CA SER A 253 -12.81 -16.25 10.19
C SER A 253 -12.57 -14.78 9.85
N GLU A 254 -11.58 -14.48 9.03
CA GLU A 254 -11.22 -13.11 8.66
C GLU A 254 -11.55 -12.86 7.18
N PRO A 255 -11.97 -11.64 6.81
CA PRO A 255 -12.20 -11.29 5.42
C PRO A 255 -10.90 -11.45 4.61
N VAL A 256 -11.03 -11.60 3.30
CA VAL A 256 -9.91 -11.65 2.37
C VAL A 256 -10.07 -10.58 1.31
N ASN A 257 -9.01 -9.82 1.08
CA ASN A 257 -8.92 -8.87 -0.02
C ASN A 257 -8.14 -9.49 -1.18
N TRP A 258 -8.57 -9.23 -2.42
CA TRP A 258 -7.80 -9.62 -3.61
C TRP A 258 -7.99 -8.65 -4.77
N PHE A 259 -7.04 -8.63 -5.69
CA PHE A 259 -7.19 -7.98 -6.99
C PHE A 259 -6.32 -8.67 -8.04
N ALA A 260 -6.72 -8.64 -9.31
CA ALA A 260 -5.87 -9.10 -10.41
C ALA A 260 -5.15 -7.91 -11.04
N ALA A 261 -3.83 -8.00 -11.21
CA ALA A 261 -3.01 -7.03 -11.92
C ALA A 261 -2.47 -7.67 -13.20
N VAL A 262 -2.62 -6.98 -14.33
CA VAL A 262 -2.26 -7.46 -15.66
C VAL A 262 -1.40 -6.42 -16.34
N ALA A 263 -0.20 -6.82 -16.75
CA ALA A 263 0.67 -6.03 -17.62
C ALA A 263 0.65 -6.60 -19.03
N ASP A 264 0.47 -5.75 -20.04
CA ASP A 264 0.56 -6.15 -21.44
C ASP A 264 1.97 -5.92 -22.03
N SER A 265 2.17 -6.34 -23.29
CA SER A 265 3.46 -6.23 -23.97
C SER A 265 3.97 -4.80 -24.19
N ARG A 266 3.14 -3.78 -23.95
CA ARG A 266 3.51 -2.36 -23.99
C ARG A 266 3.97 -1.86 -22.62
N ASN A 267 4.05 -2.73 -21.61
CA ASN A 267 4.23 -2.36 -20.21
C ASN A 267 3.08 -1.48 -19.67
N VAL A 268 1.87 -1.57 -20.25
CA VAL A 268 0.68 -0.98 -19.62
C VAL A 268 0.18 -1.96 -18.57
N THR A 269 0.05 -1.51 -17.33
CA THR A 269 -0.51 -2.30 -16.23
C THR A 269 -1.89 -1.77 -15.83
N CYS A 270 -2.89 -2.64 -15.79
CA CYS A 270 -4.23 -2.33 -15.24
C CYS A 270 -4.64 -3.41 -14.24
N SER A 271 -5.61 -3.11 -13.37
CA SER A 271 -6.07 -4.08 -12.38
C SER A 271 -7.58 -4.09 -12.21
N THR A 272 -8.11 -5.14 -11.58
CA THR A 272 -9.45 -5.04 -10.99
C THR A 272 -9.44 -3.98 -9.88
N LEU A 273 -10.62 -3.54 -9.44
CA LEU A 273 -10.70 -2.95 -8.09
C LEU A 273 -10.35 -4.02 -7.06
N ILE A 274 -9.94 -3.60 -5.87
CA ILE A 274 -9.76 -4.52 -4.75
C ILE A 274 -11.13 -5.08 -4.36
N GLN A 275 -11.26 -6.40 -4.46
CA GLN A 275 -12.43 -7.16 -4.04
C GLN A 275 -12.24 -7.63 -2.61
N THR A 276 -13.35 -7.82 -1.89
CA THR A 276 -13.37 -8.39 -0.54
C THR A 276 -14.41 -9.49 -0.50
N PHE A 277 -14.10 -10.60 0.17
CA PHE A 277 -15.09 -11.64 0.47
C PHE A 277 -14.82 -12.26 1.84
N GLU A 278 -15.86 -12.83 2.44
CA GLU A 278 -15.76 -13.60 3.67
C GLU A 278 -15.56 -15.08 3.33
N PRO A 279 -14.49 -15.76 3.79
CA PRO A 279 -14.29 -17.17 3.50
C PRO A 279 -15.43 -18.07 4.00
N THR A 280 -16.06 -17.71 5.12
CA THR A 280 -17.25 -18.39 5.65
C THR A 280 -18.42 -18.37 4.66
N ALA A 281 -18.59 -17.30 3.89
CA ALA A 281 -19.65 -17.18 2.89
C ALA A 281 -19.47 -18.12 1.69
N VAL A 282 -18.25 -18.62 1.47
CA VAL A 282 -17.94 -19.63 0.44
C VAL A 282 -17.65 -21.01 1.04
N GLY A 283 -18.02 -21.19 2.32
CA GLY A 283 -18.09 -22.47 2.98
C GLY A 283 -16.84 -22.89 3.74
N PHE A 284 -15.87 -22.00 4.04
CA PHE A 284 -14.75 -22.34 4.93
C PHE A 284 -15.17 -22.29 6.41
N GLY A 285 -14.76 -23.29 7.19
CA GLY A 285 -14.87 -23.35 8.65
C GLY A 285 -13.52 -23.10 9.34
N ASN A 286 -13.52 -22.93 10.66
CA ASN A 286 -12.31 -22.60 11.43
C ASN A 286 -11.18 -23.63 11.26
N ASP A 287 -11.52 -24.90 11.12
CA ASP A 287 -10.57 -26.02 10.96
C ASP A 287 -9.93 -26.08 9.56
N ASP A 288 -10.47 -25.34 8.59
CA ASP A 288 -9.96 -25.34 7.22
C ASP A 288 -8.67 -24.53 7.03
N GLY A 289 -8.34 -23.64 7.96
CA GLY A 289 -7.16 -22.79 7.84
C GLY A 289 -5.85 -23.51 8.17
N SER A 290 -4.74 -23.01 7.63
CA SER A 290 -3.40 -23.52 7.92
C SER A 290 -3.00 -23.23 9.37
N PRO A 291 -2.08 -24.02 9.97
CA PRO A 291 -1.45 -23.62 11.23
C PRO A 291 -0.88 -22.21 11.07
N PRO A 292 -1.25 -21.26 11.94
CA PRO A 292 -0.79 -19.88 11.82
C PRO A 292 0.69 -19.82 12.19
N VAL A 293 1.51 -19.35 11.26
CA VAL A 293 2.94 -19.14 11.51
C VAL A 293 3.28 -17.72 11.09
N PHE A 294 3.67 -16.90 12.06
CA PHE A 294 4.49 -15.74 11.78
C PHE A 294 5.94 -16.13 12.05
N CYS A 295 6.70 -16.30 10.98
CA CYS A 295 8.14 -16.56 11.04
C CYS A 295 8.85 -15.71 9.98
N GLN A 296 10.00 -15.14 10.34
CA GLN A 296 10.93 -14.47 9.43
C GLN A 296 12.32 -15.07 9.66
N ASP A 297 12.67 -16.05 8.82
CA ASP A 297 13.96 -16.76 8.79
C ASP A 297 14.94 -16.15 7.76
N PHE A 298 14.46 -15.22 6.93
CA PHE A 298 15.24 -14.54 5.90
C PHE A 298 15.81 -15.44 4.79
N GLU A 299 15.36 -16.69 4.71
CA GLU A 299 15.87 -17.66 3.72
C GLU A 299 15.12 -17.63 2.41
N GLN A 300 13.80 -17.39 2.44
CA GLN A 300 13.02 -17.42 1.21
C GLN A 300 13.14 -16.12 0.40
N PRO A 301 13.23 -16.23 -0.95
CA PRO A 301 13.23 -15.07 -1.82
C PRO A 301 12.03 -14.14 -1.54
N GLY A 302 12.33 -12.87 -1.28
CA GLY A 302 11.31 -11.84 -1.09
C GLY A 302 10.74 -11.71 0.32
N GLN A 303 10.97 -12.64 1.25
CA GLN A 303 10.56 -12.47 2.66
C GLN A 303 11.12 -11.18 3.26
N HIS A 304 12.39 -10.89 2.98
CA HIS A 304 13.05 -9.66 3.42
C HIS A 304 12.38 -8.37 2.95
N ARG A 305 11.53 -8.41 1.91
CA ARG A 305 10.77 -7.23 1.45
C ARG A 305 9.62 -6.87 2.40
N ARG A 306 9.28 -7.73 3.36
CA ARG A 306 8.44 -7.38 4.52
C ARG A 306 9.14 -6.36 5.42
N TRP A 307 10.48 -6.37 5.46
CA TRP A 307 11.32 -5.50 6.28
C TRP A 307 11.73 -4.23 5.53
N ARG A 308 11.30 -3.09 6.04
CA ARG A 308 11.47 -1.78 5.38
C ARG A 308 11.92 -0.72 6.35
N MET A 309 12.49 0.35 5.80
CA MET A 309 12.66 1.58 6.56
C MET A 309 11.30 2.23 6.77
N LYS A 310 11.09 2.81 7.95
CA LYS A 310 9.89 3.58 8.24
C LYS A 310 9.82 4.82 7.34
N TYR A 311 8.76 4.92 6.53
CA TYR A 311 8.60 5.97 5.51
C TYR A 311 8.83 7.41 6.06
N ALA A 312 8.35 7.69 7.27
CA ALA A 312 8.48 9.00 7.92
C ALA A 312 9.82 9.21 8.69
N ASP A 313 10.65 8.18 8.83
CA ASP A 313 11.85 8.21 9.67
C ASP A 313 13.10 8.14 8.78
N ARG A 314 13.66 9.30 8.42
CA ARG A 314 14.87 9.42 7.59
C ARG A 314 16.15 9.33 8.43
N ARG A 315 16.24 8.35 9.32
CA ARG A 315 17.47 8.12 10.10
C ARG A 315 18.53 7.47 9.20
N PRO A 316 19.83 7.78 9.40
CA PRO A 316 20.88 7.36 8.49
C PRO A 316 21.22 5.87 8.56
N GLY A 317 20.77 5.16 9.59
CA GLY A 317 20.97 3.73 9.76
C GLY A 317 20.34 2.92 8.62
N ARG A 318 20.94 1.76 8.32
CA ARG A 318 20.50 0.86 7.25
C ARG A 318 20.23 -0.54 7.81
N HIS A 319 19.47 -1.32 7.05
CA HIS A 319 19.36 -2.75 7.25
C HIS A 319 19.56 -3.48 5.92
N ARG A 320 19.98 -4.73 5.99
CA ARG A 320 20.10 -5.61 4.82
C ARG A 320 19.94 -7.06 5.25
N VAL A 321 19.51 -7.90 4.32
CA VAL A 321 19.77 -9.34 4.44
C VAL A 321 21.26 -9.57 4.26
N SER A 322 21.86 -10.34 5.15
CA SER A 322 23.30 -10.54 5.22
C SER A 322 23.61 -12.01 5.41
N SER A 323 24.60 -12.51 4.66
CA SER A 323 25.18 -13.84 4.86
C SER A 323 26.39 -13.83 5.79
N GLN A 324 26.73 -12.67 6.39
CA GLN A 324 27.87 -12.55 7.30
C GLN A 324 27.69 -13.28 8.63
N ALA A 325 26.44 -13.42 9.06
CA ALA A 325 26.05 -14.22 10.20
C ALA A 325 24.63 -14.71 9.98
N ALA A 326 24.34 -15.93 10.41
CA ALA A 326 23.01 -16.49 10.48
C ALA A 326 22.94 -17.38 11.74
N HIS A 327 21.78 -17.46 12.37
CA HIS A 327 21.53 -18.39 13.47
C HIS A 327 21.07 -19.73 12.89
N SER A 328 20.00 -19.69 12.11
CA SER A 328 19.57 -20.81 11.28
C SER A 328 19.86 -20.50 9.81
N GLY A 329 19.91 -21.52 8.95
CA GLY A 329 20.08 -21.29 7.51
C GLY A 329 21.41 -20.62 7.11
N LYS A 330 21.31 -19.58 6.28
CA LYS A 330 22.41 -18.89 5.58
C LYS A 330 22.36 -17.38 5.69
N HIS A 331 21.23 -16.81 6.10
CA HIS A 331 20.99 -15.38 6.08
C HIS A 331 20.40 -14.88 7.40
N SER A 332 20.66 -13.63 7.74
CA SER A 332 19.95 -12.92 8.79
C SER A 332 19.72 -11.46 8.42
N LEU A 333 18.94 -10.76 9.22
CA LEU A 333 18.78 -9.31 9.13
C LEU A 333 19.92 -8.61 9.86
N GLU A 334 20.81 -7.97 9.10
CA GLU A 334 21.85 -7.11 9.65
C GLU A 334 21.35 -5.67 9.78
N ILE A 335 21.44 -5.13 11.00
CA ILE A 335 21.17 -3.74 11.33
C ILE A 335 22.51 -3.04 11.57
N VAL A 336 22.88 -2.11 10.69
CA VAL A 336 24.16 -1.40 10.78
C VAL A 336 24.04 -0.08 11.57
N PRO A 337 25.14 0.44 12.13
CA PRO A 337 25.15 1.71 12.85
C PRO A 337 24.58 2.88 12.04
N GLY A 338 24.00 3.86 12.74
CA GLY A 338 23.38 5.05 12.18
C GLY A 338 21.97 5.36 12.69
N GLN A 339 21.49 4.62 13.71
CA GLN A 339 20.12 4.69 14.23
C GLN A 339 19.12 4.25 13.16
N SER A 340 18.54 3.06 13.30
CA SER A 340 17.60 2.51 12.32
C SER A 340 16.23 2.34 12.96
N ALA A 341 15.18 2.71 12.25
CA ALA A 341 13.80 2.33 12.58
C ALA A 341 13.25 1.50 11.42
N MET A 342 13.26 0.18 11.61
CA MET A 342 12.76 -0.77 10.62
C MET A 342 11.45 -1.38 11.05
N ILE A 343 10.66 -1.72 10.05
CA ILE A 343 9.31 -2.22 10.22
C ILE A 343 9.14 -3.49 9.41
N CYS A 344 8.53 -4.50 10.02
CA CYS A 344 8.10 -5.73 9.37
C CYS A 344 6.57 -5.69 9.19
N PHE A 345 6.12 -5.79 7.94
CA PHE A 345 4.70 -5.86 7.60
C PHE A 345 4.14 -7.28 7.74
N GLY A 346 2.83 -7.38 7.99
CA GLY A 346 2.11 -8.65 7.95
C GLY A 346 2.04 -9.42 9.29
N ILE A 347 2.52 -8.86 10.40
CA ILE A 347 2.18 -9.40 11.72
C ILE A 347 0.73 -9.02 12.05
N ARG A 348 -0.09 -10.03 12.36
CA ARG A 348 -1.54 -9.88 12.50
C ARG A 348 -2.03 -10.45 13.83
N ALA A 349 -3.00 -9.79 14.44
CA ALA A 349 -3.62 -10.30 15.65
C ALA A 349 -4.37 -11.62 15.42
N ALA A 350 -5.04 -11.77 14.28
CA ALA A 350 -5.74 -13.00 13.92
C ALA A 350 -4.79 -14.20 13.90
N THR A 351 -3.64 -14.07 13.22
CA THR A 351 -2.58 -15.08 13.18
C THR A 351 -2.09 -15.42 14.59
N LEU A 352 -1.75 -14.42 15.42
CA LEU A 352 -1.24 -14.63 16.77
C LEU A 352 -2.26 -15.32 17.70
N ARG A 353 -3.53 -14.92 17.65
CA ARG A 353 -4.60 -15.53 18.47
C ARG A 353 -4.87 -16.97 18.06
N ARG A 354 -4.98 -17.23 16.75
CA ARG A 354 -5.20 -18.57 16.21
C ARG A 354 -4.05 -19.49 16.62
N GLY A 355 -2.82 -18.97 16.62
CA GLY A 355 -1.62 -19.70 17.04
C GLY A 355 -1.47 -19.86 18.54
N ARG A 356 -2.37 -19.23 19.32
CA ARG A 356 -2.27 -19.13 20.79
C ARG A 356 -0.92 -18.58 21.23
N ALA A 357 -0.35 -17.67 20.44
CA ALA A 357 0.94 -17.09 20.71
C ALA A 357 0.92 -16.36 22.06
N THR A 358 1.86 -16.70 22.92
CA THR A 358 2.07 -16.09 24.24
C THR A 358 3.28 -15.15 24.25
N ARG A 359 4.16 -15.27 23.26
CA ARG A 359 5.39 -14.50 23.16
C ARG A 359 5.83 -14.30 21.72
N LEU A 360 6.66 -13.28 21.52
CA LEU A 360 7.51 -13.17 20.34
C LEU A 360 8.92 -13.61 20.70
N THR A 361 9.59 -14.30 19.79
CA THR A 361 11.00 -14.67 19.94
C THR A 361 11.80 -14.15 18.76
N LEU A 362 13.06 -13.82 19.00
CA LEU A 362 14.03 -13.57 17.95
C LEU A 362 15.41 -13.98 18.45
N TRP A 363 16.28 -14.36 17.53
CA TRP A 363 17.69 -14.57 17.83
C TRP A 363 18.47 -13.30 17.54
N VAL A 364 19.40 -12.94 18.43
CA VAL A 364 20.26 -11.77 18.29
C VAL A 364 21.72 -12.10 18.44
N LYS A 365 22.55 -11.37 17.72
CA LYS A 365 24.01 -11.38 17.87
C LYS A 365 24.58 -10.01 17.57
N ALA A 366 25.36 -9.45 18.49
CA ALA A 366 26.12 -8.24 18.24
C ALA A 366 27.27 -8.51 17.27
N ALA A 367 27.50 -7.58 16.33
CA ALA A 367 28.44 -7.83 15.24
C ALA A 367 29.92 -7.78 15.66
N LYS A 368 30.26 -7.00 16.68
CA LYS A 368 31.66 -6.79 17.12
C LYS A 368 31.84 -6.87 18.62
N LYS A 369 31.08 -6.08 19.37
CA LYS A 369 31.12 -5.98 20.83
C LYS A 369 29.70 -5.96 21.38
N PRO A 370 29.49 -6.36 22.64
CA PRO A 370 28.17 -6.30 23.26
C PRO A 370 27.51 -4.93 23.09
N CYS A 371 26.22 -4.94 22.78
CA CYS A 371 25.46 -3.72 22.54
C CYS A 371 24.00 -3.85 23.02
N PRO A 372 23.30 -2.73 23.25
CA PRO A 372 21.89 -2.76 23.61
C PRO A 372 21.03 -3.40 22.53
N LEU A 373 19.98 -4.11 22.93
CA LEU A 373 18.98 -4.63 21.99
C LEU A 373 18.22 -3.50 21.28
N PRO A 374 17.72 -3.76 20.06
CA PRO A 374 16.71 -2.90 19.46
C PRO A 374 15.49 -2.78 20.38
N THR A 375 14.94 -1.58 20.51
CA THR A 375 13.59 -1.42 21.06
C THR A 375 12.62 -2.15 20.16
N VAL A 376 11.82 -3.04 20.75
CA VAL A 376 10.82 -3.84 20.03
C VAL A 376 9.43 -3.28 20.30
N GLN A 377 8.70 -2.95 19.23
CA GLN A 377 7.35 -2.44 19.34
C GLN A 377 6.38 -3.19 18.42
N LEU A 378 5.19 -3.44 18.91
CA LEU A 378 4.04 -3.86 18.13
C LEU A 378 3.17 -2.64 17.85
N VAL A 379 2.81 -2.42 16.58
CA VAL A 379 2.12 -1.21 16.16
C VAL A 379 0.79 -1.57 15.51
N ALA A 380 -0.27 -1.03 16.07
CA ALA A 380 -1.60 -1.05 15.48
C ALA A 380 -1.89 0.27 14.78
N GLU A 381 -2.70 0.22 13.73
CA GLU A 381 -3.16 1.40 13.01
C GLU A 381 -4.68 1.39 12.89
N GLN A 382 -5.29 2.47 13.39
CA GLN A 382 -6.72 2.65 13.44
C GLN A 382 -7.29 3.04 12.06
N PRO A 383 -8.61 2.91 11.83
CA PRO A 383 -9.24 3.29 10.57
C PRO A 383 -9.05 4.76 10.16
N ASP A 384 -8.70 5.66 11.07
CA ASP A 384 -8.38 7.07 10.77
C ASP A 384 -6.87 7.34 10.60
N GLY A 385 -6.07 6.28 10.63
CA GLY A 385 -4.64 6.31 10.41
C GLY A 385 -3.82 6.65 11.65
N ASP A 386 -4.48 6.83 12.80
CA ASP A 386 -3.78 6.95 14.08
C ASP A 386 -3.03 5.66 14.41
N ARG A 387 -1.83 5.79 14.98
CA ARG A 387 -0.92 4.67 15.22
C ARG A 387 -0.67 4.50 16.71
N LEU A 388 -1.02 3.32 17.19
CA LEU A 388 -0.94 2.91 18.57
C LEU A 388 0.23 1.95 18.73
N GLN A 389 1.09 2.19 19.71
CA GLN A 389 2.33 1.45 19.88
C GLN A 389 2.34 0.75 21.24
N TRP A 390 2.73 -0.52 21.24
CA TRP A 390 3.08 -1.24 22.45
C TRP A 390 4.55 -1.58 22.38
N GLU A 391 5.27 -1.23 23.43
CA GLU A 391 6.69 -1.45 23.55
C GLU A 391 6.95 -2.58 24.53
N TRP A 392 7.86 -3.48 24.17
CA TRP A 392 8.33 -4.52 25.08
C TRP A 392 9.11 -3.87 26.23
N ARG A 393 8.65 -4.05 27.47
CA ARG A 393 9.25 -3.48 28.69
C ARG A 393 9.47 -4.57 29.75
N PRO A 394 10.52 -5.38 29.61
CA PRO A 394 10.86 -6.39 30.60
C PRO A 394 11.40 -5.71 31.88
N GLN A 395 11.45 -6.45 32.99
CA GLN A 395 12.09 -5.97 34.22
C GLN A 395 13.58 -5.68 34.01
N ARG A 396 14.25 -6.50 33.18
CA ARG A 396 15.64 -6.34 32.76
C ARG A 396 15.74 -6.58 31.27
N ILE A 397 16.19 -5.59 30.52
CA ILE A 397 16.47 -5.73 29.08
C ILE A 397 17.82 -6.45 28.94
N PRO A 398 17.90 -7.63 28.29
CA PRO A 398 19.16 -8.28 28.02
C PRO A 398 20.01 -7.46 27.03
N GLU A 399 21.32 -7.69 27.02
CA GLU A 399 22.22 -7.14 26.01
C GLU A 399 22.46 -8.17 24.90
N ALA A 400 22.69 -7.71 23.67
CA ALA A 400 23.15 -8.59 22.60
C ALA A 400 24.64 -8.86 22.80
N GLY A 401 25.01 -10.12 23.03
CA GLY A 401 26.41 -10.57 23.08
C GLY A 401 26.97 -10.90 21.70
N THR A 402 28.25 -11.28 21.63
CA THR A 402 28.89 -11.72 20.37
C THR A 402 28.54 -13.16 19.97
N GLN A 403 27.75 -13.85 20.79
CA GLN A 403 27.16 -15.16 20.51
C GLN A 403 25.66 -15.00 20.26
N TRP A 404 25.09 -15.90 19.46
CA TRP A 404 23.66 -15.96 19.24
C TRP A 404 22.93 -16.26 20.56
N THR A 405 21.95 -15.42 20.89
CA THR A 405 21.10 -15.61 22.06
C THR A 405 19.65 -15.42 21.65
N GLN A 406 18.78 -16.31 22.09
CA GLN A 406 17.35 -16.15 21.89
C GLN A 406 16.80 -15.15 22.91
N VAL A 407 16.07 -14.15 22.42
CA VAL A 407 15.32 -13.21 23.25
C VAL A 407 13.85 -13.58 23.16
N ALA A 408 13.26 -13.96 24.30
CA ALA A 408 11.84 -14.23 24.42
C ALA A 408 11.13 -13.01 25.03
N MET A 409 10.08 -12.56 24.36
CA MET A 409 9.32 -11.35 24.70
C MET A 409 7.86 -11.75 24.92
N PRO A 410 7.46 -12.10 26.16
CA PRO A 410 6.07 -12.38 26.49
C PRO A 410 5.16 -11.23 26.05
N LEU A 411 4.03 -11.54 25.42
CA LEU A 411 3.05 -10.53 25.00
C LEU A 411 2.50 -9.76 26.22
N SER A 412 2.50 -10.39 27.40
CA SER A 412 2.15 -9.78 28.69
C SER A 412 3.16 -8.73 29.18
N GLU A 413 4.33 -8.58 28.55
CA GLU A 413 5.35 -7.56 28.86
C GLU A 413 5.30 -6.35 27.91
N PHE A 414 4.48 -6.41 26.87
CA PHE A 414 4.23 -5.27 26.00
C PHE A 414 3.36 -4.24 26.72
N ARG A 415 3.83 -3.00 26.79
CA ARG A 415 3.14 -1.88 27.46
C ARG A 415 2.80 -0.83 26.42
N PHE A 416 1.57 -0.33 26.48
CA PHE A 416 1.15 0.75 25.59
C PHE A 416 2.01 2.01 25.82
N VAL A 417 2.47 2.62 24.74
CA VAL A 417 3.25 3.86 24.77
C VAL A 417 2.26 5.02 24.88
N GLY A 418 1.94 5.40 26.11
CA GLY A 418 0.97 6.44 26.42
C GLY A 418 0.26 6.19 27.74
N GLY A 419 -0.94 6.74 27.90
CA GLY A 419 -1.83 6.48 29.04
C GLY A 419 -2.56 5.14 28.92
N LYS A 420 -3.90 5.16 28.96
CA LYS A 420 -4.72 3.96 28.76
C LYS A 420 -4.81 3.62 27.26
N PRO A 421 -4.58 2.35 26.85
CA PRO A 421 -4.73 1.97 25.45
C PRO A 421 -6.20 2.06 25.02
N PRO A 422 -6.51 2.64 23.84
CA PRO A 422 -7.89 2.75 23.35
C PRO A 422 -8.44 1.42 22.78
N ILE A 423 -7.56 0.48 22.42
CA ILE A 423 -7.88 -0.87 21.94
C ILE A 423 -6.88 -1.87 22.54
N PRO A 424 -7.17 -3.18 22.61
CA PRO A 424 -6.18 -4.17 23.06
C PRO A 424 -5.01 -4.33 22.07
N LEU A 425 -3.84 -4.75 22.56
CA LEU A 425 -2.67 -5.13 21.73
C LEU A 425 -3.07 -6.11 20.60
N LEU A 426 -3.78 -7.14 21.05
CA LEU A 426 -4.62 -8.10 20.33
C LEU A 426 -5.52 -7.62 19.18
N SER A 427 -5.63 -6.36 18.80
CA SER A 427 -6.74 -5.90 17.93
C SER A 427 -6.56 -6.23 16.43
N PRO A 428 -7.64 -6.29 15.63
CA PRO A 428 -7.57 -6.35 14.16
C PRO A 428 -6.91 -5.13 13.49
N SER A 429 -6.38 -4.19 14.27
CA SER A 429 -5.58 -3.07 13.77
C SER A 429 -4.07 -3.35 13.87
N LEU A 430 -3.65 -4.41 14.55
CA LEU A 430 -2.25 -4.83 14.65
C LEU A 430 -1.75 -5.24 13.27
N GLY A 431 -0.72 -4.57 12.77
CA GLY A 431 -0.24 -4.83 11.41
C GLY A 431 1.28 -4.77 11.24
N LEU A 432 2.03 -4.44 12.29
CA LEU A 432 3.45 -4.10 12.16
C LEU A 432 4.26 -4.41 13.43
N LEU A 433 5.45 -5.00 13.19
CA LEU A 433 6.53 -5.12 14.17
C LEU A 433 7.58 -4.06 13.85
N GLN A 434 8.01 -3.27 14.82
CA GLN A 434 9.04 -2.24 14.67
C GLN A 434 10.25 -2.57 15.54
N LEU A 435 11.44 -2.50 14.93
CA LEU A 435 12.72 -2.54 15.64
C LEU A 435 13.39 -1.17 15.51
N THR A 436 13.74 -0.56 16.63
CA THR A 436 14.45 0.72 16.67
C THR A 436 15.79 0.58 17.37
N THR A 437 16.89 0.92 16.70
CA THR A 437 18.25 0.86 17.27
C THR A 437 18.80 2.23 17.63
N LYS A 438 19.74 2.27 18.58
CA LYS A 438 20.58 3.45 18.87
C LYS A 438 21.66 3.65 17.79
N PRO A 439 22.27 4.84 17.67
CA PRO A 439 23.26 5.14 16.62
C PRO A 439 24.44 4.17 16.52
N ASP A 440 24.92 3.65 17.65
CA ASP A 440 26.12 2.82 17.78
C ASP A 440 25.86 1.31 17.71
N VAL A 441 24.59 0.90 17.60
CA VAL A 441 24.18 -0.51 17.59
C VAL A 441 24.46 -1.15 16.23
N HIS A 442 25.24 -2.23 16.23
CA HIS A 442 25.46 -3.13 15.10
C HIS A 442 25.10 -4.55 15.52
N VAL A 443 24.00 -5.08 14.97
CA VAL A 443 23.38 -6.32 15.43
C VAL A 443 22.82 -7.11 14.24
N PHE A 444 22.88 -8.43 14.36
CA PHE A 444 22.18 -9.39 13.50
C PHE A 444 20.95 -9.90 14.23
N VAL A 445 19.82 -9.99 13.53
CA VAL A 445 18.55 -10.52 14.01
C VAL A 445 18.11 -11.65 13.08
N ASP A 446 17.69 -12.77 13.66
CA ASP A 446 17.29 -13.95 12.91
C ASP A 446 16.10 -14.66 13.57
N ASP A 447 15.43 -15.54 12.82
CA ASP A 447 14.32 -16.39 13.25
C ASP A 447 13.30 -15.65 14.14
N VAL A 448 12.70 -14.59 13.57
CA VAL A 448 11.67 -13.81 14.30
C VAL A 448 10.35 -14.55 14.23
N GLU A 449 9.90 -15.06 15.37
CA GLU A 449 8.76 -15.96 15.48
C GLU A 449 7.71 -15.49 16.49
N ALA A 450 6.48 -15.94 16.28
CA ALA A 450 5.44 -15.93 17.31
C ALA A 450 5.19 -17.35 17.83
N GLN A 451 5.27 -17.53 19.15
CA GLN A 451 5.16 -18.83 19.84
C GLN A 451 4.10 -18.83 20.93
#